data_AF-A0A3P7PDV0-F1
#
_entry.id   AF-A0A3P7PDV0-F1
#
_cell.length_a   1.000
_cell.length_b   1.000
_cell.length_c   1.000
_cell.angle_alpha   90.00
_cell.angle_beta   90.00
_cell.angle_gamma   90.00
#
_symmetry.space_group_name_H-M   'P 1'
#
loop_
_entity.id
_entity.type
_entity.pdbx_description
1 polymer ?
#
loop_
_entity_poly.entity_id
_entity_poly.type
_entity_poly.pdbx_seq_one_letter_code
_entity_poly.pdbx_strand_id
1 'polypeptide(L)'
;ALGCIFFYLTCGYHPFGDSAKLAILNANYNLPPCTPETEPFHNLIRQMLLVDPAQRPNISTVVGELADLSSSRKIDAAASIVFNEDVKRHLRMAGRKGNLPITAFSLRQTNLCCTSSGTFNR
;
A
#
# COMPACT_ATOMS: atom_id res chain seq x y z
N ALA A 1 7.02 -8.55 6.79
CA ALA A 1 7.57 -7.69 5.73
C ALA A 1 6.55 -7.44 4.62
N LEU A 2 6.07 -8.46 3.91
CA LEU A 2 5.13 -8.32 2.77
C LEU A 2 3.90 -7.46 3.09
N GLY A 3 3.23 -7.69 4.23
CA GLY A 3 2.06 -6.88 4.64
C GLY A 3 2.36 -5.38 4.74
N CYS A 4 3.55 -4.97 5.19
CA CYS A 4 3.92 -3.56 5.25
C CYS A 4 4.16 -2.95 3.86
N ILE A 5 4.75 -3.72 2.94
CA ILE A 5 4.93 -3.31 1.55
C ILE A 5 3.57 -3.12 0.89
N PHE A 6 2.67 -4.07 1.09
CA PHE A 6 1.32 -4.03 0.52
C PHE A 6 0.49 -2.86 1.07
N PHE A 7 0.60 -2.60 2.38
CA PHE A 7 0.04 -1.42 3.00
C PHE A 7 0.59 -0.15 2.36
N TYR A 8 1.91 -0.04 2.19
CA TYR A 8 2.52 1.15 1.60
C TYR A 8 2.05 1.40 0.16
N LEU A 9 1.93 0.36 -0.66
CA LEU A 9 1.42 0.47 -2.03
C LEU A 9 -0.05 0.89 -2.07
N THR A 10 -0.84 0.51 -1.07
CA THR A 10 -2.27 0.81 -1.00
C THR A 10 -2.55 2.19 -0.40
N CYS A 11 -1.80 2.58 0.63
CA CYS A 11 -2.09 3.76 1.46
C CYS A 11 -1.09 4.90 1.28
N GLY A 12 0.09 4.66 0.71
CA GLY A 12 1.13 5.66 0.48
C GLY A 12 2.00 6.02 1.70
N TYR A 13 1.79 5.36 2.84
CA TYR A 13 2.59 5.54 4.06
C TYR A 13 2.86 4.20 4.73
N HIS A 14 3.86 4.13 5.61
CA HIS A 14 4.20 2.88 6.30
C HIS A 14 3.26 2.65 7.49
N PRO A 15 2.77 1.42 7.75
CA PRO A 15 1.78 1.16 8.82
C PRO A 15 2.32 1.41 10.23
N PHE A 16 3.64 1.40 10.41
CA PHE A 16 4.32 1.61 11.68
C PHE A 16 5.37 2.73 11.55
N GLY A 17 5.32 3.78 12.38
CA GLY A 17 6.31 4.87 12.31
C GLY A 17 7.73 4.47 12.75
N ASP A 18 8.64 5.43 12.73
CA ASP A 18 9.99 5.27 13.27
C ASP A 18 9.91 5.04 14.80
N SER A 19 10.41 3.90 15.28
CA SER A 19 10.34 3.47 16.70
C SER A 19 8.97 2.99 17.19
N ALA A 20 8.27 2.20 16.38
CA ALA A 20 6.94 1.67 16.67
C ALA A 20 6.92 0.25 17.31
N LYS A 21 7.85 -0.06 18.24
CA LYS A 21 7.97 -1.42 18.82
C LYS A 21 6.66 -1.96 19.39
N LEU A 22 5.96 -1.14 20.20
CA LEU A 22 4.70 -1.55 20.82
C LEU A 22 3.59 -1.72 19.79
N ALA A 23 3.54 -0.85 18.77
CA ALA A 23 2.54 -0.94 17.72
C ALA A 23 2.75 -2.17 16.83
N ILE A 24 4.01 -2.55 16.55
CA ILE A 24 4.34 -3.78 15.82
C ILE A 24 3.90 -5.00 16.63
N LEU A 25 4.20 -5.04 17.94
CA LEU A 25 3.84 -6.16 18.81
C LEU A 25 2.32 -6.34 18.97
N ASN A 26 1.57 -5.24 18.96
CA ASN A 26 0.12 -5.25 19.11
C ASN A 26 -0.64 -5.22 17.78
N ALA A 27 0.06 -5.28 16.64
CA ALA A 27 -0.51 -5.06 15.31
C ALA A 27 -1.40 -3.80 15.25
N ASN A 28 -0.97 -2.74 15.93
CA ASN A 28 -1.70 -1.49 16.01
C ASN A 28 -1.32 -0.61 14.81
N TYR A 29 -2.12 -0.68 13.75
CA TYR A 29 -2.03 0.17 12.57
C TYR A 29 -3.44 0.63 12.16
N ASN A 30 -3.53 1.77 11.47
CA ASN A 30 -4.80 2.31 11.03
C ASN A 30 -4.90 2.23 9.51
N LEU A 31 -5.91 1.52 9.02
CA LEU A 31 -6.30 1.55 7.62
C LEU A 31 -7.20 2.77 7.36
N PRO A 32 -6.98 3.52 6.26
CA PRO A 32 -7.90 4.57 5.86
C PRO A 32 -9.26 3.97 5.46
N PRO A 33 -10.30 4.80 5.32
CA PRO A 33 -11.57 4.37 4.74
C PRO A 33 -11.34 3.68 3.39
N CYS A 34 -11.94 2.51 3.23
CA CYS A 34 -11.88 1.73 2.01
C CYS A 34 -13.03 2.06 1.07
N THR A 35 -12.80 1.74 -0.19
CA THR A 35 -13.78 1.70 -1.27
C THR A 35 -13.89 0.25 -1.76
N PRO A 36 -14.94 -0.12 -2.51
CA PRO A 36 -15.07 -1.48 -3.04
C PRO A 36 -13.83 -1.94 -3.85
N GLU A 37 -13.15 -1.03 -4.54
CA GLU A 37 -11.92 -1.34 -5.27
C GLU A 37 -10.69 -1.56 -4.39
N THR A 38 -10.62 -0.99 -3.18
CA THR A 38 -9.50 -1.12 -2.25
C THR A 38 -9.73 -2.14 -1.14
N GLU A 39 -10.98 -2.52 -0.88
CA GLU A 39 -11.35 -3.46 0.20
C GLU A 39 -10.64 -4.82 0.11
N PRO A 40 -10.50 -5.47 -1.06
CA PRO A 40 -9.78 -6.73 -1.15
C PRO A 40 -8.31 -6.61 -0.72
N PHE A 41 -7.69 -5.46 -0.99
CA PHE A 41 -6.32 -5.18 -0.58
C PHE A 41 -6.23 -4.94 0.92
N HIS A 42 -7.21 -4.24 1.50
CA HIS A 42 -7.31 -4.05 2.95
C HIS A 42 -7.49 -5.38 3.68
N ASN A 43 -8.27 -6.31 3.14
CA ASN A 43 -8.43 -7.64 3.70
C ASN A 43 -7.12 -8.44 3.70
N LEU A 44 -6.36 -8.41 2.60
CA LEU A 44 -5.04 -9.04 2.55
C LEU A 44 -4.07 -8.44 3.57
N ILE A 45 -4.08 -7.12 3.75
CA ILE A 45 -3.26 -6.45 4.78
C ILE A 45 -3.63 -6.95 6.17
N ARG A 46 -4.94 -7.03 6.48
CA ARG A 46 -5.43 -7.51 7.79
C ARG A 46 -4.96 -8.92 8.10
N GLN A 47 -5.00 -9.81 7.11
CA GLN A 47 -4.54 -11.20 7.24
C GLN A 47 -3.01 -11.30 7.42
N MET A 48 -2.24 -10.44 6.74
CA MET A 48 -0.77 -10.47 6.80
C MET A 48 -0.17 -9.76 8.00
N LEU A 49 -0.88 -8.79 8.59
CA LEU A 49 -0.42 -7.99 9.73
C LEU A 49 -1.11 -8.39 11.05
N LEU A 50 -1.31 -9.71 11.28
CA LEU A 50 -1.82 -10.23 12.55
C LEU A 50 -0.73 -10.23 13.64
N VAL A 51 -1.15 -10.09 14.91
CA VAL A 51 -0.27 -10.21 16.09
C VAL A 51 0.40 -11.57 16.12
N ASP A 52 -0.41 -12.63 16.07
CA ASP A 52 0.07 -14.00 16.07
C ASP A 52 0.61 -14.37 14.68
N PRO A 53 1.91 -14.68 14.53
CA PRO A 53 2.47 -15.09 13.25
C PRO A 53 1.92 -16.43 12.74
N ALA A 54 1.44 -17.32 13.63
CA ALA A 54 0.90 -18.62 13.23
C ALA A 54 -0.45 -18.51 12.51
N GLN A 55 -1.19 -17.42 12.75
CA GLN A 55 -2.46 -17.13 12.07
C GLN A 55 -2.27 -16.46 10.70
N ARG A 56 -1.04 -16.05 10.36
CA ARG A 56 -0.78 -15.39 9.07
C ARG A 56 -0.84 -16.41 7.94
N PRO A 57 -1.41 -16.05 6.79
CA PRO A 57 -1.45 -16.94 5.64
C PRO A 57 -0.03 -17.22 5.13
N ASN A 58 0.17 -18.43 4.61
CA ASN A 58 1.38 -18.75 3.87
C ASN A 58 1.39 -18.01 2.52
N ILE A 59 2.56 -17.96 1.87
CA ILE A 59 2.73 -17.22 0.62
C ILE A 59 1.83 -17.76 -0.52
N SER A 60 1.59 -19.08 -0.57
CA SER A 60 0.75 -19.69 -1.60
C SER A 60 -0.71 -19.24 -1.48
N THR A 61 -1.21 -19.10 -0.25
CA THR A 61 -2.56 -18.56 0.02
C THR A 61 -2.67 -17.11 -0.46
N VAL A 62 -1.70 -16.27 -0.12
CA VAL A 62 -1.69 -14.85 -0.54
C VAL A 62 -1.63 -14.72 -2.06
N VAL A 63 -0.81 -15.53 -2.73
CA VAL A 63 -0.72 -15.53 -4.20
C VAL A 63 -2.01 -16.04 -4.84
N GLY A 64 -2.67 -17.04 -4.25
CA GLY A 64 -3.97 -17.54 -4.70
C GLY A 64 -5.05 -16.45 -4.67
N GLU A 65 -5.22 -15.77 -3.53
CA GLU A 65 -6.17 -14.65 -3.40
C GLU A 65 -5.88 -13.52 -4.41
N LEU A 66 -4.59 -13.21 -4.63
CA LEU A 66 -4.20 -12.22 -5.65
C LEU A 66 -4.51 -12.67 -7.07
N ALA A 67 -4.33 -13.95 -7.39
CA ALA A 67 -4.67 -14.50 -8.71
C ALA A 67 -6.18 -14.44 -8.97
N ASP A 68 -7.00 -14.74 -7.95
CA ASP A 68 -8.46 -14.63 -8.01
C ASP A 68 -8.90 -13.18 -8.21
N LEU A 69 -8.27 -12.24 -7.50
CA LEU A 69 -8.51 -10.80 -7.68
C LEU A 69 -8.09 -10.31 -9.06
N SER A 70 -6.94 -10.75 -9.56
CA SER A 70 -6.46 -10.41 -10.91
C SER A 70 -7.44 -10.88 -11.98
N SER A 71 -7.92 -12.13 -11.84
CA SER A 71 -8.89 -12.74 -12.74
C SER A 71 -10.23 -11.99 -12.71
N SER A 72 -10.71 -11.67 -11.51
CA SER A 72 -11.96 -10.92 -11.31
C SER A 72 -11.91 -9.53 -11.93
N ARG A 73 -10.73 -8.89 -11.91
CA ARG A 73 -10.49 -7.56 -12.49
C ARG A 73 -10.06 -7.59 -13.95
N LYS A 74 -9.91 -8.78 -14.56
CA LYS A 74 -9.40 -8.98 -15.93
C LYS A 74 -8.02 -8.33 -16.14
N ILE A 75 -7.17 -8.40 -15.11
CA ILE A 75 -5.79 -7.93 -15.15
C ILE A 75 -4.89 -9.16 -15.31
N ASP A 76 -3.87 -9.05 -16.17
CA ASP A 76 -2.79 -10.02 -16.22
C ASP A 76 -1.68 -9.59 -15.26
N ALA A 77 -1.61 -10.22 -14.09
CA ALA A 77 -0.60 -9.92 -13.09
C ALA A 77 0.83 -10.31 -13.51
N ALA A 78 0.99 -11.16 -14.53
CA ALA A 78 2.30 -11.54 -15.07
C ALA A 78 2.79 -10.57 -16.16
N ALA A 79 1.93 -9.67 -16.65
CA ALA A 79 2.31 -8.68 -17.63
C ALA A 79 3.32 -7.68 -17.06
N SER A 80 4.14 -7.11 -17.96
CA SER A 80 5.10 -6.06 -17.57
C SER A 80 4.35 -4.83 -17.05
N ILE A 81 4.81 -4.31 -15.91
CA ILE A 81 4.34 -3.03 -15.38
C ILE A 81 4.77 -1.93 -16.35
N VAL A 82 3.79 -1.21 -16.90
CA VAL A 82 4.03 -0.03 -17.74
C VAL A 82 4.17 1.17 -16.82
N PHE A 83 5.40 1.62 -16.61
CA PHE A 83 5.67 2.86 -15.89
C PHE A 83 5.40 4.07 -16.81
N ASN A 84 4.86 5.15 -16.25
CA ASN A 84 4.79 6.43 -16.94
C ASN A 84 6.21 6.94 -17.26
N GLU A 85 6.37 7.71 -18.34
CA GLU A 85 7.64 8.26 -18.81
C GLU A 85 8.36 9.10 -17.75
N ASP A 86 7.63 9.79 -16.87
CA ASP A 86 8.25 10.49 -15.73
C ASP A 86 8.90 9.53 -14.75
N VAL A 87 8.23 8.42 -14.40
CA VAL A 87 8.80 7.39 -13.52
C VAL A 87 10.01 6.73 -14.20
N LYS A 88 9.90 6.43 -15.49
CA LYS A 88 10.99 5.87 -16.31
C LYS A 88 12.20 6.81 -16.36
N ARG A 89 11.99 8.12 -16.48
CA ARG A 89 13.04 9.14 -16.43
C ARG A 89 13.75 9.15 -15.08
N HIS A 90 13.00 9.09 -13.97
CA HIS A 90 13.59 9.04 -12.63
C HIS A 90 14.39 7.75 -12.38
N LEU A 91 13.86 6.59 -12.80
CA LEU A 91 14.56 5.30 -12.66
C LEU A 91 15.87 5.26 -13.47
N ARG A 92 15.90 5.88 -14.65
CA ARG A 92 17.15 6.06 -15.44
C ARG A 92 18.20 6.89 -14.71
N MET A 93 17.78 7.88 -13.91
CA MET A 93 18.68 8.79 -13.20
C MET A 93 19.10 8.28 -11.81
N ALA A 94 18.31 7.38 -11.20
CA ALA A 94 18.57 6.83 -9.87
C ALA A 94 19.72 5.81 -9.81
N GLY A 95 20.25 5.34 -10.96
CA GLY A 95 21.37 4.40 -11.04
C GLY A 95 22.73 4.93 -10.54
N ARG A 96 22.83 6.21 -10.14
CA ARG A 96 24.02 6.81 -9.52
C ARG A 96 23.61 7.65 -8.32
N LYS A 97 23.39 7.03 -7.15
CA LYS A 97 23.74 7.59 -5.83
C LYS A 97 23.39 6.59 -4.73
N GLY A 98 24.44 6.08 -4.06
CA GLY A 98 24.31 5.50 -2.73
C GLY A 98 23.80 6.54 -1.74
N ASN A 99 23.04 6.06 -0.75
CA ASN A 99 22.40 6.80 0.34
C ASN A 99 21.37 7.86 -0.09
N LEU A 100 20.12 7.43 -0.23
CA LEU A 100 18.96 8.30 -0.05
C LEU A 100 18.35 8.00 1.33
N PRO A 101 18.12 9.00 2.20
CA PRO A 101 17.31 8.80 3.40
C PRO A 101 15.90 8.36 2.99
N ILE A 102 15.30 7.45 3.76
CA ILE A 102 13.89 7.05 3.59
C ILE A 102 13.02 8.26 3.95
N THR A 103 12.86 9.19 3.01
CA THR A 103 11.80 10.18 3.04
C THR A 103 10.79 9.81 1.98
N ALA A 104 9.52 9.86 2.39
CA ALA A 104 8.36 9.35 1.67
C ALA A 104 8.42 9.63 0.16
N PHE A 105 8.03 8.62 -0.63
CA PHE A 105 7.61 8.81 -2.00
C PHE A 105 6.48 9.86 -1.98
N SER A 106 6.82 11.12 -2.18
CA SER A 106 5.85 12.20 -2.25
C SER A 106 5.08 12.01 -3.55
N LEU A 107 3.96 11.29 -3.47
CA LEU A 107 2.90 11.38 -4.45
C LEU A 107 2.45 12.85 -4.43
N ARG A 108 3.03 13.67 -5.31
CA ARG A 108 2.54 15.02 -5.55
C ARG A 108 1.07 14.90 -5.93
N GLN A 109 0.23 15.42 -5.05
CA GLN A 109 -1.09 16.01 -5.29
C GLN A 109 -1.61 15.84 -6.73
N THR A 110 -2.44 14.81 -6.93
CA THR A 110 -3.58 15.01 -7.83
C THR A 110 -4.63 15.75 -7.04
N ASN A 111 -4.70 17.07 -7.24
CA ASN A 111 -5.85 17.87 -6.85
C ASN A 111 -7.11 17.26 -7.49
N LEU A 112 -7.92 16.54 -6.71
CA LEU A 112 -9.35 16.44 -7.00
C LEU A 112 -10.04 17.57 -6.23
N CYS A 113 -10.35 18.61 -7.00
CA CYS A 113 -11.27 19.65 -6.61
C CYS A 113 -12.64 19.01 -6.29
N CYS A 114 -13.03 19.01 -5.03
CA CYS A 114 -14.43 18.90 -4.63
C CYS A 114 -14.79 20.16 -3.84
N THR A 115 -15.17 21.19 -4.57
CA THR A 115 -15.96 22.29 -4.04
C THR A 115 -17.34 21.78 -3.66
N SER A 116 -17.68 21.80 -2.37
CA SER A 116 -19.03 22.13 -1.94
C SER A 116 -19.04 22.51 -0.46
N SER A 117 -19.13 23.81 -0.27
CA SER A 117 -19.66 24.57 0.86
C SER A 117 -20.57 23.78 1.81
N GLY A 118 -20.30 23.89 3.11
CA GLY A 118 -21.16 23.37 4.17
C GLY A 118 -20.66 23.79 5.55
N THR A 119 -20.93 25.03 5.93
CA THR A 119 -20.76 25.54 7.30
C THR A 119 -21.67 24.77 8.26
N PHE A 120 -21.11 24.17 9.31
CA PHE A 120 -21.85 23.92 10.54
C PHE A 120 -20.92 24.10 11.75
N ASN A 121 -21.36 25.00 12.63
CA ASN A 121 -20.62 25.56 13.76
C ASN A 121 -21.22 24.95 15.04
N ARG A 122 -20.35 24.63 16.00
CA ARG A 122 -20.57 24.30 17.43
C ARG A 122 -21.81 23.50 17.84
#